data_AF-A0A7X9PLJ2-F1
#
_entry.id   AF-A0A7X9PLJ2-F1
#
_cell.length_a   1.000
_cell.length_b   1.000
_cell.length_c   1.000
_cell.angle_alpha   90.00
_cell.angle_beta   90.00
_cell.angle_gamma   90.00
#
_symmetry.space_group_name_H-M   'P 1'
#
loop_
_entity.id
_entity.type
_entity.pdbx_description
1 polymer ?
#
loop_
_entity_poly.entity_id
_entity_poly.type
_entity_poly.pdbx_seq_one_letter_code
_entity_poly.pdbx_strand_id
1 'polypeptide(L)'
;GLYSDKISEMVGINDESYKLHYWKGEYFSVGNGKNKQIKHLVYPVPHQNNTGLGVHATLDINNRMKLGPNAIYLPDRNIDYKVDKNHLESFYLASKKYLPFIELEDLQADQSGIRPKLQKPNDAVRDFIIKNEEDKGFLNFINLIGIESPGLTSCLAIAKKVKEIIC
;
A
#
# COMPACT_ATOMS: atom_id res chain seq x y z
N GLY A 1 8.92 8.42 -3.04
CA GLY A 1 8.00 7.53 -3.78
C GLY A 1 8.72 6.22 -4.08
N LEU A 2 8.32 5.46 -5.11
CA LEU A 2 8.95 4.16 -5.44
C LEU A 2 10.47 4.23 -5.61
N TYR A 3 10.99 5.34 -6.13
CA TYR A 3 12.41 5.50 -6.44
C TYR A 3 13.16 6.43 -5.47
N SER A 4 12.59 6.81 -4.33
CA SER A 4 13.23 7.83 -3.48
C SER A 4 14.58 7.41 -2.92
N ASP A 5 14.77 6.11 -2.67
CA ASP A 5 16.07 5.59 -2.26
C ASP A 5 17.10 5.65 -3.40
N LYS A 6 16.70 5.40 -4.65
CA LYS A 6 17.55 5.58 -5.83
C LYS A 6 17.95 7.03 -6.05
N ILE A 7 17.05 7.98 -5.81
CA ILE A 7 17.40 9.41 -5.86
C ILE A 7 18.42 9.75 -4.77
N SER A 8 18.30 9.17 -3.58
CA SER A 8 19.30 9.32 -2.51
C SER A 8 20.66 8.71 -2.91
N GLU A 9 20.68 7.53 -3.52
CA GLU A 9 21.90 6.89 -4.03
C GLU A 9 22.60 7.75 -5.10
N MET A 10 21.84 8.40 -5.99
CA MET A 10 22.38 9.25 -7.07
C MET A 10 23.21 10.44 -6.56
N VAL A 11 22.92 10.95 -5.36
CA VAL A 11 23.70 12.02 -4.73
C VAL A 11 24.84 11.49 -3.85
N GLY A 12 25.06 10.17 -3.81
CA GLY A 12 26.14 9.53 -3.05
C GLY A 12 25.73 9.00 -1.68
N ILE A 13 24.44 9.05 -1.32
CA ILE A 13 23.93 8.56 -0.04
C ILE A 13 23.53 7.09 -0.19
N ASN A 14 24.48 6.20 0.08
CA ASN A 14 24.31 4.75 0.01
C ASN A 14 23.98 4.15 1.39
N ASP A 15 22.79 4.45 1.91
CA ASP A 15 22.31 3.99 3.21
C ASP A 15 21.42 2.75 3.03
N GLU A 16 21.88 1.57 3.44
CA GLU A 16 21.09 0.33 3.31
C GLU A 16 19.76 0.40 4.06
N SER A 17 19.64 1.25 5.08
CA SER A 17 18.38 1.43 5.78
C SER A 17 17.31 2.08 4.91
N TYR A 18 17.67 2.75 3.80
CA TYR A 18 16.74 3.42 2.89
C TYR A 18 16.22 2.49 1.79
N LYS A 19 16.82 1.31 1.64
CA LYS A 19 16.50 0.40 0.56
C LYS A 19 15.02 0.08 0.52
N LEU A 20 14.40 0.40 -0.61
CA LEU A 20 12.99 0.14 -0.85
C LEU A 20 12.74 -1.27 -1.40
N HIS A 21 11.60 -1.78 -1.00
CA HIS A 21 11.03 -3.07 -1.33
C HIS A 21 9.62 -2.86 -1.88
N TYR A 22 9.33 -3.47 -3.03
CA TYR A 22 8.08 -3.20 -3.74
C TYR A 22 7.02 -4.21 -3.36
N TRP A 23 5.89 -3.71 -2.87
CA TRP A 23 4.75 -4.53 -2.50
C TRP A 23 3.52 -4.11 -3.32
N LYS A 24 3.16 -4.95 -4.28
CA LYS A 24 1.95 -4.80 -5.08
C LYS A 24 0.73 -5.13 -4.23
N GLY A 25 -0.33 -4.35 -4.42
CA GLY A 25 -1.66 -4.60 -3.90
C GLY A 25 -2.67 -4.49 -5.03
N GLU A 26 -3.42 -5.56 -5.24
CA GLU A 26 -4.45 -5.67 -6.26
C GLU A 26 -5.83 -5.47 -5.66
N TYR A 27 -6.74 -4.98 -6.48
CA TYR A 27 -8.12 -4.71 -6.11
C TYR A 27 -9.07 -5.35 -7.12
N PHE A 28 -10.16 -5.89 -6.61
CA PHE A 28 -11.30 -6.35 -7.38
C PHE A 28 -12.50 -5.46 -7.08
N SER A 29 -13.22 -5.02 -8.11
CA SER A 29 -14.49 -4.33 -7.94
C SER A 29 -15.63 -5.33 -7.76
N VAL A 30 -16.68 -4.92 -7.06
CA VAL A 30 -17.88 -5.74 -6.81
C VAL A 30 -19.07 -5.09 -7.54
N GLY A 31 -19.66 -5.85 -8.46
CA GLY A 31 -20.77 -5.44 -9.31
C GLY A 31 -22.16 -5.75 -8.75
N ASN A 32 -23.13 -5.88 -9.65
CA ASN A 32 -24.48 -6.37 -9.40
C ASN A 32 -25.24 -5.68 -8.25
N GLY A 33 -24.94 -4.40 -7.99
CA GLY A 33 -25.61 -3.60 -6.97
C GLY A 33 -25.33 -4.01 -5.53
N LYS A 34 -24.32 -4.86 -5.29
CA LYS A 34 -23.95 -5.34 -3.94
C LYS A 34 -23.42 -4.23 -3.02
N ASN A 35 -22.92 -3.14 -3.62
CA ASN A 35 -22.54 -1.92 -2.91
C ASN A 35 -23.66 -1.35 -2.02
N LYS A 36 -24.95 -1.62 -2.34
CA LYS A 36 -26.10 -1.16 -1.54
C LYS A 36 -26.20 -1.84 -0.15
N GLN A 37 -25.47 -2.92 0.07
CA GLN A 37 -25.51 -3.70 1.31
C GLN A 37 -24.62 -3.12 2.42
N ILE A 38 -23.70 -2.20 2.09
CA ILE A 38 -22.82 -1.53 3.05
C ILE A 38 -22.92 -0.01 2.90
N LYS A 39 -22.75 0.72 4.02
CA LYS A 39 -22.73 2.20 4.04
C LYS A 39 -21.38 2.76 4.48
N HIS A 40 -20.47 1.89 4.93
CA HIS A 40 -19.18 2.24 5.49
C HIS A 40 -18.13 1.26 4.99
N LEU A 41 -16.86 1.64 5.15
CA LEU A 41 -15.73 0.74 4.87
C LEU A 41 -15.73 -0.39 5.90
N VAL A 42 -15.45 -1.63 5.46
CA VAL A 42 -15.45 -2.82 6.30
C VAL A 42 -14.05 -3.42 6.33
N TYR A 43 -13.47 -3.46 7.53
CA TYR A 43 -12.12 -3.98 7.76
C TYR A 43 -12.23 -5.19 8.69
N PRO A 44 -11.96 -6.42 8.20
CA PRO A 44 -11.85 -7.57 9.09
C PRO A 44 -10.74 -7.36 10.13
N VAL A 45 -10.93 -7.94 11.31
CA VAL A 45 -9.92 -7.92 12.37
C VAL A 45 -8.67 -8.65 11.86
N PRO A 46 -7.46 -8.07 11.99
CA PRO A 46 -6.23 -8.73 11.59
C PRO A 46 -6.06 -10.08 12.32
N HIS A 47 -5.67 -11.12 11.59
CA HIS A 47 -5.28 -12.38 12.22
C HIS A 47 -4.00 -12.17 13.04
N GLN A 48 -3.88 -12.84 14.20
CA GLN A 48 -2.75 -12.67 15.13
C GLN A 48 -1.36 -12.87 14.50
N ASN A 49 -1.27 -13.56 13.36
CA ASN A 49 -0.02 -13.83 12.63
C ASN A 49 0.05 -13.17 11.23
N ASN A 50 -0.86 -12.24 10.90
CA ASN A 50 -0.97 -11.62 9.56
C ASN A 50 -1.07 -12.62 8.38
N THR A 51 -1.49 -13.86 8.64
CA THR A 51 -1.54 -14.95 7.63
C THR A 51 -2.78 -14.91 6.74
N GLY A 52 -3.76 -14.05 7.03
CA GLY A 52 -4.93 -13.86 6.20
C GLY A 52 -4.72 -12.76 5.16
N LEU A 53 -5.34 -12.92 3.98
CA LEU A 53 -5.42 -11.87 2.98
C LEU A 53 -6.18 -10.68 3.60
N GLY A 54 -5.48 -9.56 3.83
CA GLY A 54 -6.03 -8.31 4.41
C GLY A 54 -6.95 -7.56 3.45
N VAL A 55 -7.91 -8.28 2.84
CA VAL A 55 -8.88 -7.73 1.91
C VAL A 55 -9.91 -6.97 2.71
N HIS A 56 -9.95 -5.66 2.52
CA HIS A 56 -10.98 -4.80 3.09
C HIS A 56 -12.01 -4.48 2.01
N ALA A 57 -13.23 -4.13 2.44
CA ALA A 57 -14.24 -3.60 1.55
C ALA A 57 -14.29 -2.08 1.68
N THR A 58 -14.10 -1.40 0.55
CA THR A 58 -14.13 0.06 0.47
C THR A 58 -15.17 0.51 -0.54
N LEU A 59 -15.64 1.75 -0.39
CA LEU A 59 -16.51 2.43 -1.34
C LEU A 59 -15.74 3.60 -1.93
N ASP A 60 -15.69 3.69 -3.26
CA ASP A 60 -15.15 4.88 -3.92
C ASP A 60 -16.17 6.03 -3.92
N ILE A 61 -15.75 7.20 -4.43
CA ILE A 61 -16.60 8.41 -4.48
C ILE A 61 -17.85 8.24 -5.34
N ASN A 62 -17.87 7.25 -6.24
CA ASN A 62 -19.02 6.90 -7.08
C ASN A 62 -19.84 5.76 -6.47
N ASN A 63 -19.58 5.42 -5.20
CA ASN A 63 -20.21 4.34 -4.47
C ASN A 63 -19.95 2.95 -5.10
N ARG A 64 -18.90 2.76 -5.90
CA ARG A 64 -18.47 1.43 -6.34
C ARG A 64 -17.75 0.73 -5.20
N MET A 65 -18.11 -0.51 -4.96
CA MET A 65 -17.49 -1.33 -3.93
C MET A 65 -16.21 -1.97 -4.49
N LYS A 66 -15.14 -1.90 -3.71
CA LYS A 66 -13.83 -2.51 -4.02
C LYS A 66 -13.36 -3.39 -2.88
N LEU A 67 -12.87 -4.56 -3.22
CA LEU A 67 -12.21 -5.51 -2.33
C LEU A 67 -10.71 -5.40 -2.51
N GLY A 68 -9.98 -5.27 -1.41
CA GLY A 68 -8.53 -5.30 -1.39
C GLY A 68 -7.94 -4.31 -0.41
N PRO A 69 -6.64 -4.02 -0.54
CA PRO A 69 -5.69 -4.72 -1.41
C PRO A 69 -5.18 -6.04 -0.80
N ASN A 70 -4.69 -6.95 -1.64
CA ASN A 70 -3.74 -7.98 -1.18
C ASN A 70 -2.32 -7.39 -0.99
N ALA A 71 -1.36 -8.25 -0.65
CA ALA A 71 0.05 -7.90 -0.50
C ALA A 71 0.93 -8.94 -1.21
N ILE A 72 1.51 -8.54 -2.34
CA ILE A 72 2.41 -9.37 -3.15
C ILE A 72 3.77 -8.69 -3.18
N TYR A 73 4.81 -9.37 -2.68
CA TYR A 73 6.18 -8.89 -2.79
C TYR A 73 6.66 -9.02 -4.24
N LEU A 74 7.29 -7.97 -4.76
CA LEU A 74 7.88 -7.93 -6.11
C LEU A 74 9.41 -8.03 -5.99
N PRO A 75 10.01 -9.20 -6.28
CA PRO A 75 11.46 -9.36 -6.32
C PRO A 75 12.11 -8.36 -7.27
N ASP A 76 13.31 -7.91 -6.93
CA ASP A 76 14.15 -7.04 -7.76
C ASP A 76 13.47 -5.74 -8.23
N ARG A 77 12.40 -5.32 -7.55
CA ARG A 77 11.58 -4.15 -7.92
C ARG A 77 10.96 -4.25 -9.31
N ASN A 78 10.72 -5.47 -9.79
CA ASN A 78 10.09 -5.69 -11.10
C ASN A 78 8.65 -5.16 -11.08
N ILE A 79 8.43 -3.98 -11.67
CA ILE A 79 7.15 -3.30 -11.67
C ILE A 79 6.19 -4.02 -12.61
N ASP A 80 5.08 -4.49 -12.05
CA ASP A 80 3.94 -5.01 -12.79
C ASP A 80 2.63 -4.53 -12.15
N TYR A 81 1.80 -3.85 -12.95
CA TYR A 81 0.51 -3.33 -12.53
C TYR A 81 -0.69 -4.20 -12.99
N LYS A 82 -0.44 -5.29 -13.73
CA LYS A 82 -1.52 -6.16 -14.23
C LYS A 82 -2.17 -6.90 -13.06
N VAL A 83 -3.48 -6.78 -12.87
CA VAL A 83 -4.17 -7.58 -11.86
C VAL A 83 -4.24 -9.05 -12.32
N ASP A 84 -3.74 -9.97 -11.49
CA ASP A 84 -3.87 -11.40 -11.80
C ASP A 84 -5.28 -11.91 -11.43
N LYS A 85 -6.03 -12.33 -12.45
CA LYS A 85 -7.38 -12.90 -12.28
C LYS A 85 -7.37 -14.21 -11.50
N ASN A 86 -6.24 -14.91 -11.41
CA ASN A 86 -6.11 -16.12 -10.61
C ASN A 86 -6.32 -15.84 -9.11
N HIS A 87 -6.15 -14.60 -8.65
CA HIS A 87 -6.42 -14.23 -7.26
C HIS A 87 -7.90 -13.98 -6.96
N LEU A 88 -8.79 -13.97 -7.96
CA LEU A 88 -10.21 -13.64 -7.79
C LEU A 88 -10.89 -14.55 -6.76
N GLU A 89 -10.68 -15.87 -6.84
CA GLU A 89 -11.27 -16.84 -5.91
C GLU A 89 -10.81 -16.59 -4.47
N SER A 90 -9.53 -16.26 -4.27
CA SER A 90 -9.00 -15.96 -2.93
C SER A 90 -9.62 -14.70 -2.32
N PHE A 91 -9.90 -13.67 -3.13
CA PHE A 91 -10.60 -12.45 -2.70
C PHE A 91 -12.04 -12.77 -2.32
N TYR A 92 -12.73 -13.58 -3.13
CA TYR A 92 -14.09 -14.04 -2.84
C TYR A 92 -14.15 -14.79 -1.52
N LEU A 93 -13.33 -15.84 -1.36
CA LEU A 93 -13.31 -16.66 -0.15
C LEU A 93 -12.95 -15.85 1.12
N ALA A 94 -12.02 -14.89 1.01
CA ALA A 94 -11.68 -14.02 2.13
C ALA A 94 -12.84 -13.09 2.49
N SER A 95 -13.50 -12.51 1.48
CA SER A 95 -14.55 -11.50 1.66
C SER A 95 -15.90 -12.10 2.08
N LYS A 96 -16.26 -13.29 1.58
CA LYS A 96 -17.52 -13.99 1.91
C LYS A 96 -17.69 -14.21 3.42
N LYS A 97 -16.58 -14.34 4.16
CA LYS A 97 -16.56 -14.49 5.64
C LYS A 97 -17.25 -13.34 6.37
N TYR A 98 -17.17 -12.12 5.85
CA TYR A 98 -17.75 -10.92 6.47
C TYR A 98 -18.73 -10.16 5.56
N LEU A 99 -18.88 -10.60 4.31
CA LEU A 99 -19.85 -10.12 3.33
C LEU A 99 -20.61 -11.31 2.72
N PRO A 100 -21.52 -11.97 3.46
CA PRO A 100 -22.14 -13.23 3.03
C PRO A 100 -23.00 -13.11 1.76
N PHE A 101 -23.33 -11.88 1.35
CA PHE A 101 -24.19 -11.58 0.20
C PHE A 101 -23.46 -11.48 -1.14
N ILE A 102 -22.11 -11.48 -1.17
CA ILE A 102 -21.35 -11.44 -2.42
C ILE A 102 -21.28 -12.85 -3.02
N GLU A 103 -21.34 -12.95 -4.33
CA GLU A 103 -21.08 -14.17 -5.10
C GLU A 103 -19.82 -14.01 -5.95
N LEU A 104 -19.26 -15.12 -6.44
CA LEU A 104 -18.00 -15.11 -7.19
C LEU A 104 -18.10 -14.25 -8.46
N GLU A 105 -19.25 -14.31 -9.12
CA GLU A 105 -19.56 -13.62 -10.37
C GLU A 105 -19.71 -12.10 -10.19
N ASP A 106 -19.83 -11.63 -8.95
CA ASP A 106 -19.87 -10.20 -8.64
C ASP A 106 -18.47 -9.56 -8.77
N LEU A 107 -17.38 -10.33 -8.71
CA LEU A 107 -16.02 -9.80 -8.67
C LEU A 107 -15.44 -9.61 -10.07
N GLN A 108 -14.79 -8.46 -10.29
CA GLN A 108 -14.07 -8.16 -11.52
C GLN A 108 -12.72 -7.50 -11.19
N ALA A 109 -11.66 -7.91 -11.89
CA ALA A 109 -10.35 -7.28 -11.77
C ALA A 109 -10.47 -5.78 -12.08
N ASP A 110 -9.92 -4.92 -11.21
CA ASP A 110 -10.09 -3.46 -11.30
C ASP A 110 -8.75 -2.75 -11.46
N GLN A 111 -7.93 -2.73 -10.41
CA GLN A 111 -6.66 -1.97 -10.42
C GLN A 111 -5.62 -2.61 -9.50
N SER A 112 -4.37 -2.17 -9.63
CA SER A 112 -3.33 -2.45 -8.64
C SER A 112 -2.48 -1.21 -8.37
N GLY A 113 -1.76 -1.22 -7.26
CA GLY A 113 -0.76 -0.21 -6.91
C GLY A 113 0.43 -0.85 -6.21
N ILE A 114 1.58 -0.18 -6.26
CA ILE A 114 2.82 -0.67 -5.63
C ILE A 114 3.19 0.29 -4.49
N ARG A 115 3.50 -0.28 -3.33
CA ARG A 115 3.94 0.45 -2.15
C ARG A 115 5.47 0.44 -2.04
N PRO A 116 6.11 1.59 -1.76
CA PRO A 116 7.53 1.66 -1.43
C PRO A 116 7.72 1.29 0.05
N LYS A 117 7.88 0.01 0.37
CA LYS A 117 8.11 -0.43 1.75
C LYS A 117 9.58 -0.45 2.11
N LEU A 118 9.88 -0.33 3.39
CA LEU A 118 11.24 -0.51 3.96
C LEU A 118 11.51 -1.96 4.40
N GLN A 119 10.53 -2.84 4.22
CA GLN A 119 10.51 -4.21 4.75
C GLN A 119 10.41 -5.24 3.61
N LYS A 120 11.12 -6.34 3.77
CA LYS A 120 10.94 -7.59 3.03
C LYS A 120 9.89 -8.47 3.71
N PRO A 121 9.46 -9.57 3.06
CA PRO A 121 8.64 -10.57 3.74
C PRO A 121 9.31 -11.06 5.03
N ASN A 122 8.52 -11.17 6.10
CA ASN A 122 8.94 -11.57 7.45
C ASN A 122 9.78 -10.55 8.26
N ASP A 123 10.10 -9.39 7.70
CA ASP A 123 10.72 -8.31 8.47
C ASP A 123 9.73 -7.67 9.44
N ALA A 124 10.25 -7.12 10.55
CA ALA A 124 9.46 -6.28 11.44
C ALA A 124 9.00 -5.00 10.73
N VAL A 125 7.85 -4.47 11.15
CA VAL A 125 7.35 -3.18 10.67
C VAL A 125 8.36 -2.07 11.02
N ARG A 126 8.55 -1.13 10.08
CA ARG A 126 9.42 0.04 10.20
C ARG A 126 8.62 1.27 9.77
N ASP A 127 8.87 2.39 10.44
CA ASP A 127 8.22 3.66 10.14
C ASP A 127 8.84 4.37 8.93
N PHE A 128 8.18 5.41 8.44
CA PHE A 128 8.68 6.32 7.41
C PHE A 128 10.02 6.92 7.80
N ILE A 129 10.88 7.17 6.80
CA ILE A 129 12.09 7.95 6.99
C ILE A 129 11.84 9.33 6.38
N ILE A 130 11.89 10.35 7.23
CA ILE A 130 11.84 11.77 6.85
C ILE A 130 13.06 12.41 7.49
N LYS A 131 14.13 12.62 6.72
CA LYS A 131 15.45 13.03 7.24
C LYS A 131 16.10 14.09 6.37
N ASN A 132 16.66 15.13 7.00
CA ASN A 132 17.63 16.05 6.37
C ASN A 132 19.01 15.40 6.41
N GLU A 133 19.69 15.38 5.27
CA GLU A 133 21.00 14.73 5.10
C GLU A 133 22.17 15.71 5.29
N GLU A 134 21.97 16.76 6.09
CA GLU A 134 23.01 17.71 6.46
C GLU A 134 24.20 17.03 7.16
N ASP A 135 23.94 15.97 7.95
CA ASP A 135 24.97 15.13 8.57
C ASP A 135 25.85 14.39 7.54
N LYS A 136 25.37 14.28 6.30
CA LYS A 136 26.10 13.71 5.16
C LYS A 136 26.63 14.80 4.21
N GLY A 137 26.54 16.08 4.59
CA GLY A 137 27.05 17.22 3.81
C GLY A 137 26.06 17.80 2.80
N PHE A 138 24.79 17.38 2.81
CA PHE A 138 23.77 17.85 1.85
C PHE A 138 22.77 18.78 2.53
N LEU A 139 23.08 20.07 2.52
CA LEU A 139 22.21 21.08 3.12
C LEU A 139 20.81 21.08 2.46
N ASN A 140 19.78 20.92 3.28
CA ASN A 140 18.37 20.90 2.88
C ASN A 140 18.00 19.82 1.85
N PHE A 141 18.81 18.76 1.74
CA PHE A 141 18.42 17.57 1.00
C PHE A 141 17.62 16.65 1.94
N ILE A 142 16.29 16.65 1.78
CA ILE A 142 15.38 15.94 2.66
C ILE A 142 14.85 14.69 1.98
N ASN A 143 15.24 13.53 2.50
CA ASN A 143 14.76 12.23 2.05
C ASN A 143 13.41 11.89 2.68
N LEU A 144 12.44 11.54 1.83
CA LEU A 144 11.16 10.94 2.22
C LEU A 144 11.11 9.51 1.67
N ILE A 145 11.55 8.55 2.48
CA ILE A 145 11.69 7.15 2.11
C ILE A 145 10.62 6.31 2.81
N GLY A 146 10.09 5.32 2.10
CA GLY A 146 9.19 4.35 2.71
C GLY A 146 7.76 4.86 2.90
N ILE A 147 7.39 5.98 2.26
CA ILE A 147 6.07 6.61 2.42
C ILE A 147 4.98 5.76 1.73
N GLU A 148 4.59 4.68 2.40
CA GLU A 148 3.45 3.83 2.06
C GLU A 148 2.17 4.30 2.79
N SER A 149 1.18 3.41 3.03
CA SER A 149 0.03 3.76 3.87
C SER A 149 0.48 4.03 5.32
N PRO A 150 0.01 5.10 5.99
CA PRO A 150 -1.09 6.01 5.63
C PRO A 150 -0.65 7.34 4.97
N GLY A 151 0.37 7.33 4.10
CA GLY A 151 1.03 8.51 3.53
C GLY A 151 0.12 9.51 2.81
N LEU A 152 -0.96 9.04 2.15
CA LEU A 152 -1.97 9.93 1.58
C LEU A 152 -2.74 10.66 2.67
N THR A 153 -3.23 9.96 3.68
CA THR A 153 -3.97 10.54 4.80
C THR A 153 -3.08 11.49 5.61
N SER A 154 -1.80 11.18 5.76
CA SER A 154 -0.83 12.00 6.50
C SER A 154 -0.09 13.03 5.64
N CYS A 155 -0.46 13.26 4.38
CA CYS A 155 0.36 14.04 3.46
C CYS A 155 0.61 15.49 3.91
N LEU A 156 -0.41 16.16 4.48
CA LEU A 156 -0.27 17.51 5.02
C LEU A 156 0.60 17.56 6.29
N ALA A 157 0.50 16.53 7.14
CA ALA A 157 1.34 16.41 8.33
C ALA A 157 2.80 16.15 7.97
N ILE A 158 3.05 15.31 6.95
CA ILE A 158 4.38 15.09 6.37
C ILE A 158 4.94 16.42 5.84
N ALA A 159 4.15 17.17 5.07
CA ALA A 159 4.59 18.46 4.53
C ALA A 159 4.94 19.46 5.65
N LYS A 160 4.15 19.50 6.73
CA LYS A 160 4.44 20.33 7.92
C LYS A 160 5.75 19.91 8.59
N LYS A 161 5.97 18.61 8.80
CA LYS A 161 7.22 18.07 9.36
C LYS A 161 8.43 18.42 8.48
N VAL A 162 8.30 18.31 7.16
CA VAL A 162 9.37 18.72 6.22
C VAL A 162 9.66 20.22 6.34
N LYS A 163 8.63 21.07 6.43
CA LYS A 163 8.81 22.51 6.65
C LYS A 163 9.58 22.80 7.95
N GLU A 164 9.25 22.12 9.05
CA GLU A 164 9.92 22.26 10.34
C GLU A 164 11.39 21.80 10.32
N ILE A 165 11.78 20.97 9.36
CA ILE A 165 13.16 20.48 9.17
C ILE A 165 14.02 21.46 8.35
N ILE A 166 13.41 22.23 7.45
CA ILE A 166 14.10 23.21 6.59
C ILE A 166 14.43 24.51 7.36
N CYS A 167 13.58 24.85 8.33
CA CYS A 167 13.66 26.07 9.14
C CYS A 167 14.57 25.89 10.36
#